data_AF-A0A2G5IYD9-F1
#
_entry.id   AF-A0A2G5IYD9-F1
#
_cell.length_a   1.000
_cell.length_b   1.000
_cell.length_c   1.000
_cell.angle_alpha   90.00
_cell.angle_beta   90.00
_cell.angle_gamma   90.00
#
_symmetry.space_group_name_H-M   'P 1'
#
loop_
_entity.id
_entity.type
_entity.pdbx_description
1 polymer ?
#
loop_
_entity_poly.entity_id
_entity_poly.type
_entity_poly.pdbx_seq_one_letter_code
_entity_poly.pdbx_strand_id
1 'polypeptide(L)' 'MTSLLDGTVIDLDRVQVALDGSHWLWTCEHTESGEPLMLRLDRDGTGALPLADVYRIHGLLAPQAQPTTAAMYRQVLEAA' A
#
# COMPACT_ATOMS: atom_id res chain seq x y z
N MET A 1 -1.91 1.37 -10.36
CA MET A 1 -2.08 2.83 -10.34
C MET A 1 -1.16 3.39 -9.27
N THR A 2 -0.58 4.57 -9.48
CA THR A 2 0.33 5.20 -8.53
C THR A 2 -0.19 6.58 -8.11
N SER A 3 0.12 6.98 -6.88
CA SER A 3 -0.16 8.33 -6.35
C SER A 3 1.10 8.96 -5.78
N LEU A 4 1.23 10.29 -5.86
CA LEU A 4 2.35 11.04 -5.29
C LEU A 4 1.90 11.68 -3.97
N LEU A 5 2.59 11.36 -2.88
CA LEU A 5 2.37 11.96 -1.57
C LEU A 5 3.70 12.44 -1.01
N ASP A 6 3.85 13.75 -0.78
CA ASP A 6 5.07 14.36 -0.22
C ASP A 6 6.37 13.90 -0.90
N GLY A 7 6.35 13.77 -2.24
CA GLY A 7 7.50 13.32 -3.03
C GLY A 7 7.73 11.80 -3.03
N THR A 8 6.90 11.04 -2.31
CA THR A 8 6.92 9.57 -2.31
C THR A 8 5.89 9.03 -3.30
N VAL A 9 6.32 8.12 -4.18
CA VAL A 9 5.41 7.42 -5.09
C VAL A 9 4.85 6.20 -4.36
N ILE A 10 3.52 6.16 -4.21
CA ILE A 10 2.80 5.05 -3.59
C ILE A 10 2.11 4.24 -4.68
N ASP A 11 2.40 2.94 -4.73
CA ASP A 11 1.78 1.98 -5.65
C ASP A 11 0.44 1.50 -5.09
N LEU A 12 -0.66 2.08 -5.57
CA LEU A 12 -2.02 1.78 -5.09
C LEU A 12 -2.51 0.38 -5.50
N ASP A 13 -1.82 -0.33 -6.39
CA ASP A 13 -2.19 -1.71 -6.75
C ASP A 13 -1.71 -2.73 -5.71
N ARG A 14 -0.95 -2.28 -4.71
CA ARG A 14 -0.39 -3.13 -3.67
C ARG A 14 -0.97 -2.77 -2.32
N VAL A 15 -1.05 -3.78 -1.46
CA VAL A 15 -1.22 -3.55 -0.03
C VAL A 15 -0.05 -2.72 0.47
N GLN A 16 -0.36 -1.61 1.13
CA GLN A 16 0.60 -0.76 1.81
C GLN A 16 0.65 -1.16 3.29
N VAL A 17 1.85 -1.19 3.84
CA VAL A 17 2.10 -1.40 5.27
C VAL A 17 2.61 -0.09 5.83
N ALA A 18 1.92 0.41 6.85
CA ALA A 18 2.34 1.61 7.57
C ALA A 18 3.39 1.29 8.64
N LEU A 19 4.03 2.33 9.18
CA LEU A 19 5.08 2.20 10.21
C LEU A 19 4.57 1.51 11.49
N ASP A 20 3.29 1.69 11.82
CA ASP A 20 2.64 1.03 12.95
C ASP A 20 2.24 -0.44 12.68
N GLY A 21 2.54 -0.96 11.48
CA GLY A 21 2.22 -2.32 11.05
C GLY A 21 0.80 -2.52 10.52
N SER A 22 -0.01 -1.46 10.43
CA SER A 22 -1.34 -1.54 9.82
C SER A 22 -1.25 -1.74 8.31
N HIS A 23 -2.20 -2.49 7.76
CA HIS A 23 -2.25 -2.86 6.35
C HIS A 23 -3.37 -2.12 5.66
N TRP A 24 -3.08 -1.47 4.53
CA TRP A 24 -4.01 -0.61 3.82
C TRP A 24 -4.07 -0.97 2.35
N LEU A 25 -5.27 -1.03 1.79
CA LEU A 25 -5.49 -1.25 0.36
C LEU A 25 -6.35 -0.13 -0.19
N TRP A 26 -5.99 0.36 -1.38
CA TRP A 26 -6.81 1.34 -2.06
C TRP A 26 -8.16 0.73 -2.46
N THR A 27 -9.26 1.46 -2.22
CA THR A 27 -10.63 1.00 -2.54
C THR A 27 -11.02 1.16 -4.00
N CYS A 28 -10.11 1.63 -4.85
CA CYS A 28 -10.40 2.15 -6.19
C CYS A 28 -11.23 3.43 -6.21
N GLU A 29 -11.53 4.02 -5.06
CA GLU A 29 -12.29 5.26 -4.95
C GLU A 29 -11.40 6.45 -4.54
N HIS A 30 -11.89 7.65 -4.78
CA HIS A 30 -11.25 8.89 -4.37
C HIS A 30 -12.24 9.75 -3.58
N THR A 31 -11.72 10.64 -2.74
CA THR A 31 -12.48 11.75 -2.17
C THR A 31 -12.93 12.72 -3.27
N GLU A 32 -13.80 13.68 -2.92
CA GLU A 32 -14.17 14.78 -3.81
C GLU A 32 -12.97 15.64 -4.25
N SER A 33 -11.92 15.70 -3.42
CA SER A 33 -10.66 16.39 -3.74
C SER A 33 -9.72 15.57 -4.62
N GLY A 34 -10.08 14.32 -4.95
CA GLY A 34 -9.26 13.43 -5.77
C GLY A 34 -8.21 12.64 -5.00
N GLU A 35 -8.30 12.55 -3.68
CA GLU A 35 -7.36 11.75 -2.87
C GLU A 35 -7.80 10.28 -2.81
N PRO A 36 -6.87 9.31 -2.99
CA PRO A 36 -7.21 7.90 -2.90
C PRO A 36 -7.77 7.52 -1.52
N LEU A 37 -8.87 6.76 -1.50
CA LEU A 37 -9.45 6.21 -0.28
C LEU A 37 -8.85 4.83 0.04
N MET A 38 -8.29 4.70 1.23
CA MET A 38 -7.56 3.52 1.69
C MET A 38 -8.40 2.79 2.75
N LEU A 39 -8.60 1.49 2.57
CA LEU A 39 -9.26 0.61 3.51
C LEU A 39 -8.24 -0.16 4.33
N ARG A 40 -8.43 -0.20 5.65
CA ARG A 40 -7.62 -1.00 6.56
C ARG A 40 -7.99 -2.49 6.49
N LEU A 41 -7.00 -3.39 6.45
CA LEU A 41 -7.20 -4.83 6.29
C LEU A 41 -7.12 -5.63 7.61
N ASP A 42 -6.45 -5.12 8.63
CA ASP A 42 -5.96 -5.91 9.78
C ASP A 42 -6.85 -5.92 11.05
N ARG A 43 -8.07 -5.37 11.01
CA ARG A 43 -9.08 -5.47 12.11
C ARG A 43 -10.44 -4.88 11.69
N ASP A 44 -11.44 -4.91 12.59
CA ASP A 44 -12.76 -4.22 12.53
C ASP A 44 -12.65 -2.67 12.41
N GLY A 45 -11.77 -2.18 11.54
CA GLY A 45 -11.52 -0.78 11.29
C GLY A 45 -12.74 -0.17 10.60
N THR A 46 -13.39 0.76 11.29
CA THR A 46 -14.53 1.48 10.75
C THR A 46 -14.05 2.54 9.77
N GLY A 47 -13.97 2.16 8.49
CA GLY A 47 -14.04 3.08 7.36
C GLY A 47 -12.77 3.22 6.53
N ALA A 48 -12.96 3.64 5.29
CA ALA A 48 -11.88 4.08 4.42
C ALA A 48 -11.41 5.47 4.86
N LEU A 49 -10.09 5.70 4.82
CA LEU A 49 -9.46 6.99 5.11
C LEU A 49 -8.76 7.53 3.86
N PRO A 50 -8.70 8.85 3.65
CA PRO A 50 -7.85 9.42 2.62
C PRO A 50 -6.37 9.02 2.81
N LEU A 51 -5.66 8.79 1.71
CA LEU A 51 -4.25 8.36 1.72
C LEU A 51 -3.34 9.28 2.55
N ALA A 52 -3.55 10.59 2.49
CA ALA A 52 -2.80 11.57 3.27
C ALA A 52 -3.05 11.41 4.78
N ASP A 53 -4.29 11.10 5.18
CA ASP A 53 -4.62 10.83 6.57
C ASP A 53 -4.01 9.51 7.06
N VAL A 54 -4.01 8.46 6.22
CA VAL A 54 -3.31 7.22 6.55
C VAL A 54 -1.84 7.49 6.84
N TYR A 55 -1.16 8.23 5.97
CA TYR A 55 0.24 8.60 6.14
C TYR A 55 0.48 9.44 7.40
N ARG A 56 -0.37 10.43 7.65
CA ARG A 56 -0.26 11.33 8.80
C ARG A 56 -0.47 10.60 10.13
N ILE A 57 -1.40 9.64 10.19
CA ILE A 57 -1.80 8.94 11.41
C ILE A 57 -0.92 7.72 11.69
N HIS A 58 -0.63 6.93 10.66
CA HIS A 58 0.05 5.63 10.78
C HIS A 58 1.52 5.65 10.34
N GLY A 59 1.97 6.77 9.77
CA GLY A 59 3.34 7.01 9.35
C GLY A 59 3.60 6.59 7.90
N LEU A 60 4.90 6.48 7.57
CA LEU A 60 5.37 6.12 6.23
C LEU A 60 4.73 4.82 5.74
N LEU A 61 4.33 4.83 4.47
CA LEU A 61 3.75 3.69 3.78
C LEU A 61 4.81 3.01 2.90
N ALA A 62 4.90 1.70 3.00
CA ALA A 62 5.72 0.87 2.13
C ALA A 62 4.88 -0.25 1.52
N PRO A 63 5.13 -0.65 0.27
CA PRO A 63 4.43 -1.78 -0.31
C PRO A 63 4.75 -3.06 0.47
N GLN A 64 3.73 -3.86 0.75
CA GLN A 64 3.88 -5.13 1.43
C GLN A 64 4.85 -6.03 0.64
N ALA A 65 5.81 -6.61 1.36
CA ALA A 65 6.75 -7.55 0.78
C ALA A 65 6.00 -8.74 0.18
N GLN A 66 6.27 -9.03 -1.09
CA GLN A 66 5.73 -10.22 -1.74
C GLN A 66 6.57 -11.44 -1.33
N PRO A 67 5.93 -12.57 -0.95
CA PRO A 67 6.65 -13.79 -0.67
C PRO A 67 7.45 -14.24 -1.90
N THR A 68 8.76 -14.39 -1.75
CA THR A 68 9.60 -14.94 -2.81
C THR A 68 9.25 -16.42 -3.01
N THR A 69 8.95 -16.82 -4.24
CA THR A 69 8.66 -18.22 -4.55
C THR A 69 9.90 -18.97 -5.02
N ALA A 70 9.92 -20.30 -4.84
CA ALA A 70 10.99 -21.14 -5.40
C ALA A 70 11.07 -21.08 -6.93
N ALA A 71 9.99 -20.68 -7.62
CA ALA A 71 10.01 -20.44 -9.05
C ALA A 71 10.81 -19.17 -9.41
N MET A 72 10.68 -18.10 -8.63
CA MET A 72 11.45 -16.87 -8.82
C MET A 72 12.95 -17.10 -8.63
N TYR A 73 13.34 -17.91 -7.63
CA TYR A 73 14.75 -18.28 -7.44
C TYR A 73 15.32 -19.05 -8.64
N ARG A 74 14.56 -20.03 -9.17
CA ARG A 74 14.99 -20.81 -10.34
C ARG A 74 15.18 -19.93 -11.57
N GLN A 75 14.27 -18.99 -11.82
CA GLN A 75 14.39 -18.05 -12.95
C GLN A 75 15.69 -17.24 -12.91
N VAL A 76 16.14 -16.80 -11.72
CA VAL A 76 17.39 -16.04 -11.58
C VAL A 76 18.61 -16.94 -11.75
N LEU A 77 18.59 -18.13 -11.18
CA LEU A 77 19.72 -19.07 -11.22
C LEU A 77 19.93 -19.71 -12.61
N GLU A 78 18.85 -19.91 -13.38
CA GLU A 78 18.90 -20.45 -14.75
C GLU A 78 19.22 -19.37 -15.80
N ALA A 79 19.15 -18.09 -15.44
CA ALA A 79 19.47 -16.96 -16.31
C ALA A 79 20.93 -16.47 -16.18
N ALA A 80 21.74 -17.10 -15.31
CA ALA A 80 23.16 -16.81 -15.07
C ALA A 80 24.08 -17.83 -15.74
#